data_AF-A0A0C1ESC4-F1
#
_entry.id   AF-A0A0C1ESC4-F1
#
_cell.length_a   1.000
_cell.length_b   1.000
_cell.length_c   1.000
_cell.angle_alpha   90.00
_cell.angle_beta   90.00
_cell.angle_gamma   90.00
#
_symmetry.space_group_name_H-M   'P 1'
#
loop_
_entity.id
_entity.type
_entity.pdbx_description
1 polymer ?
#
loop_
_entity_poly.entity_id
_entity_poly.type
_entity_poly.pdbx_seq_one_letter_code
_entity_poly.pdbx_strand_id
1 'polypeptide(L)'
;MLIEIGIYLGLGVLMLLAMVLMILRIGTLLGDCPQSGRAAKAGAVTIATGYAMVGLGGVILIGAAIPLLDMDTLGLLPALGLAAICLGLGFSHAVATLRAVVREALQGGQRPQSSKPEPQDAAEQPA
;
A
#
# COMPACT_ATOMS: atom_id res chain seq x y z
N MET A 1 -0.91 -16.16 -29.69
CA MET A 1 -1.34 -16.52 -28.32
C MET A 1 -0.23 -16.50 -27.26
N LEU A 2 0.75 -17.42 -27.26
CA LEU A 2 1.79 -17.41 -26.20
C LEU A 2 2.63 -16.11 -26.14
N ILE A 3 2.97 -15.54 -27.30
CA ILE A 3 3.71 -14.27 -27.37
C ILE A 3 2.89 -13.12 -26.77
N GLU A 4 1.59 -13.05 -27.04
CA GLU A 4 0.70 -11.99 -26.55
C GLU A 4 0.49 -12.09 -25.04
N ILE A 5 0.30 -13.30 -24.53
CA ILE A 5 0.24 -13.57 -23.08
C ILE A 5 1.56 -13.16 -22.44
N GLY A 6 2.71 -13.47 -23.05
CA GLY A 6 4.02 -13.05 -22.59
C GLY A 6 4.19 -11.52 -22.54
N ILE A 7 3.75 -10.83 -23.60
CA ILE A 7 3.76 -9.35 -23.68
C ILE A 7 2.86 -8.77 -22.59
N TYR A 8 1.63 -9.27 -22.45
CA TYR A 8 0.68 -8.87 -21.43
C TYR A 8 1.26 -9.02 -20.02
N LEU A 9 1.75 -10.22 -19.68
CA LEU A 9 2.35 -10.48 -18.36
C LEU A 9 3.57 -9.59 -18.14
N GLY A 10 4.44 -9.43 -19.13
CA GLY A 10 5.61 -8.58 -19.03
C GLY A 10 5.25 -7.13 -18.71
N LEU A 11 4.32 -6.54 -19.48
CA LEU A 11 3.85 -5.16 -19.25
C LEU A 11 3.08 -5.02 -17.93
N GLY A 12 2.19 -5.95 -17.61
CA GLY A 12 1.39 -5.92 -16.38
C GLY A 12 2.25 -6.05 -15.13
N VAL A 13 3.22 -6.97 -15.12
CA VAL A 13 4.18 -7.11 -14.01
C VAL A 13 5.10 -5.91 -13.93
N LEU A 14 5.54 -5.34 -15.06
CA LEU A 14 6.35 -4.12 -15.08
C LEU A 14 5.59 -2.94 -14.45
N MET A 15 4.31 -2.75 -14.80
CA MET A 15 3.44 -1.73 -14.20
C MET A 15 3.27 -1.95 -12.70
N LEU A 16 2.98 -3.18 -12.28
CA LEU A 16 2.85 -3.55 -10.87
C LEU A 16 4.13 -3.21 -10.10
N LEU A 17 5.28 -3.62 -10.62
CA LEU A 17 6.58 -3.41 -10.00
C LEU A 17 6.90 -1.91 -9.88
N ALA A 18 6.61 -1.12 -10.91
CA ALA A 18 6.76 0.33 -10.88
C ALA A 18 5.91 0.97 -9.76
N MET A 19 4.65 0.53 -9.61
CA MET A 19 3.75 1.03 -8.57
C MET A 19 4.21 0.61 -7.16
N VAL A 20 4.63 -0.64 -6.97
CA VAL A 20 5.20 -1.14 -5.70
C VAL A 20 6.42 -0.30 -5.30
N LEU A 21 7.34 -0.04 -6.24
CA LEU A 21 8.51 0.80 -5.99
C LEU A 21 8.11 2.23 -5.61
N MET A 22 7.09 2.81 -6.26
CA MET A 22 6.58 4.13 -5.90
C MET A 22 5.98 4.15 -4.49
N ILE A 23 5.23 3.13 -4.06
CA ILE A 23 4.71 3.02 -2.68
C ILE A 23 5.87 3.02 -1.68
N LEU A 24 6.88 2.17 -1.91
CA LEU A 24 8.06 2.10 -1.05
C LEU A 24 8.81 3.44 -1.03
N ARG A 25 8.94 4.10 -2.18
CA ARG A 25 9.60 5.40 -2.29
C ARG A 25 8.86 6.48 -1.50
N ILE A 26 7.54 6.53 -1.58
CA ILE A 26 6.70 7.42 -0.77
C ILE A 26 6.91 7.12 0.72
N GLY A 27 6.95 5.84 1.11
CA GLY A 27 7.26 5.42 2.47
C GLY A 27 8.62 5.89 2.97
N THR A 28 9.65 5.86 2.13
CA THR A 28 10.98 6.38 2.48
C THR A 28 10.97 7.89 2.68
N LEU A 29 10.33 8.66 1.78
CA LEU A 29 10.24 10.12 1.86
C LEU A 29 9.43 10.59 3.08
N LEU A 30 8.33 9.90 3.40
CA LEU A 30 7.56 10.15 4.64
C LEU A 30 8.33 9.69 5.89
N GLY A 31 9.31 8.81 5.71
CA GLY A 31 10.09 8.17 6.76
C GLY A 31 11.24 9.00 7.32
N ASP A 32 11.56 10.13 6.70
CA ASP A 32 12.68 11.01 7.12
C ASP A 32 12.36 11.84 8.38
N CYS A 33 11.08 11.89 8.80
CA CYS A 33 10.68 12.50 10.06
C CYS A 33 11.03 11.57 11.25
N PRO A 34 11.77 12.03 12.28
CA PRO A 34 12.20 11.18 13.40
C PRO A 34 11.05 10.63 14.26
N GLN A 35 9.92 11.34 14.32
CA GLN A 35 8.76 10.99 15.15
C GLN A 35 7.84 9.94 14.51
N SER A 36 7.71 9.94 13.17
CA SER A 36 6.82 9.03 12.43
C SER A 36 7.56 8.03 11.55
N GLY A 37 8.88 8.12 11.47
CA GLY A 37 9.68 7.43 10.45
C GLY A 37 9.63 5.90 10.50
N ARG A 38 9.56 5.31 11.70
CA ARG A 38 9.42 3.85 11.86
C ARG A 38 8.05 3.34 11.40
N ALA A 39 6.98 4.06 11.76
CA ALA A 39 5.62 3.72 11.34
C ALA A 39 5.44 3.89 9.83
N ALA A 40 6.00 4.95 9.23
CA ALA A 40 5.97 5.18 7.79
C ALA A 40 6.63 4.04 7.00
N LYS A 41 7.83 3.62 7.40
CA LYS A 41 8.57 2.55 6.72
C LYS A 41 7.90 1.19 6.88
N ALA A 42 7.48 0.84 8.10
CA ALA A 42 6.80 -0.42 8.36
C ALA A 42 5.45 -0.49 7.61
N GLY A 43 4.66 0.58 7.66
CA GLY A 43 3.39 0.68 6.94
C GLY A 43 3.58 0.56 5.43
N ALA A 44 4.59 1.24 4.87
CA ALA A 44 4.86 1.18 3.43
C ALA A 44 5.23 -0.23 2.94
N VAL A 45 6.05 -0.98 3.69
CA VAL A 45 6.41 -2.36 3.32
C VAL A 45 5.19 -3.26 3.37
N THR A 46 4.40 -3.22 4.46
CA THR A 46 3.20 -4.06 4.58
C THR A 46 2.18 -3.78 3.47
N ILE A 47 1.92 -2.50 3.19
CA ILE A 47 1.00 -2.08 2.13
C ILE A 47 1.53 -2.50 0.75
N ALA A 48 2.82 -2.29 0.49
CA ALA A 48 3.45 -2.67 -0.78
C ALA A 48 3.40 -4.19 -1.01
N THR A 49 3.64 -5.01 0.03
CA THR A 49 3.54 -6.47 -0.06
C THR A 49 2.12 -6.92 -0.36
N GLY A 50 1.11 -6.37 0.32
CA GLY A 50 -0.29 -6.67 0.06
C GLY A 50 -0.71 -6.27 -1.36
N TYR A 51 -0.34 -5.06 -1.79
CA TYR A 51 -0.60 -4.57 -3.14
C TYR A 51 0.08 -5.43 -4.21
N ALA A 52 1.33 -5.87 -3.98
CA ALA A 52 2.04 -6.77 -4.88
C ALA A 52 1.33 -8.13 -5.04
N MET A 53 0.90 -8.75 -3.94
CA MET A 53 0.21 -10.04 -3.98
C MET A 53 -1.14 -9.93 -4.71
N VAL A 54 -1.94 -8.91 -4.39
CA VAL A 54 -3.24 -8.69 -5.02
C VAL A 54 -3.08 -8.33 -6.50
N GLY A 55 -2.15 -7.41 -6.81
CA GLY A 55 -1.89 -6.97 -8.18
C GLY A 55 -1.37 -8.09 -9.07
N LEU A 56 -0.47 -8.94 -8.57
CA LEU A 56 0.05 -10.09 -9.30
C LEU A 56 -1.06 -11.10 -9.59
N GLY A 57 -1.91 -11.40 -8.59
CA GLY A 57 -3.09 -12.24 -8.79
C GLY A 57 -4.05 -11.67 -9.85
N GLY A 58 -4.30 -10.36 -9.81
CA GLY A 58 -5.15 -9.68 -10.80
C GLY A 58 -4.60 -9.73 -12.23
N VAL A 59 -3.31 -9.46 -12.41
CA VAL A 59 -2.64 -9.56 -13.72
C VAL A 59 -2.71 -10.99 -14.24
N ILE A 60 -2.37 -11.99 -13.43
CA ILE A 60 -2.44 -13.40 -13.85
C ILE A 60 -3.87 -13.79 -14.22
N LEU A 61 -4.86 -13.38 -13.43
CA LEU A 61 -6.26 -13.71 -13.67
C LEU A 61 -6.78 -13.11 -14.98
N ILE A 62 -6.51 -11.83 -15.25
CA ILE A 62 -6.90 -11.17 -16.50
C ILE A 62 -6.16 -11.80 -17.68
N GLY A 63 -4.87 -12.08 -17.55
CA GLY A 63 -4.07 -12.73 -18.59
C GLY A 63 -4.56 -14.14 -18.93
N ALA A 64 -5.00 -14.90 -17.92
CA ALA A 64 -5.57 -16.24 -18.10
C ALA A 64 -6.94 -16.21 -18.80
N ALA A 65 -7.68 -15.10 -18.69
CA ALA A 65 -8.96 -14.93 -19.37
C ALA A 65 -8.80 -14.77 -20.90
N ILE A 66 -7.70 -14.19 -21.38
CA ILE A 66 -7.47 -13.94 -22.82
C ILE A 66 -7.61 -15.23 -23.67
N PRO A 67 -6.85 -16.31 -23.41
CA PRO A 67 -7.00 -17.56 -24.18
C PRO A 67 -8.32 -18.27 -23.87
N LEU A 68 -8.89 -18.09 -22.67
CA LEU A 68 -10.14 -18.74 -22.28
C LEU A 68 -11.35 -18.20 -23.05
N LEU A 69 -11.29 -16.93 -23.46
CA LEU A 69 -12.34 -16.25 -24.21
C LEU A 69 -12.08 -16.19 -25.72
N ASP A 70 -11.05 -16.90 -26.23
CA ASP A 70 -10.59 -16.83 -27.63
C ASP A 70 -10.40 -15.39 -28.13
N MET A 71 -9.95 -14.52 -27.23
CA MET A 71 -9.67 -13.14 -27.54
C MET A 71 -8.29 -13.08 -28.21
N ASP A 72 -8.28 -12.94 -29.53
CA ASP A 72 -7.06 -12.75 -30.34
C ASP A 72 -6.38 -11.40 -30.00
N THR A 73 -5.53 -10.88 -30.88
CA THR A 73 -4.79 -9.60 -30.73
C THR A 73 -5.64 -8.42 -30.27
N LEU A 74 -6.94 -8.39 -30.62
CA LEU A 74 -7.89 -7.36 -30.19
C LEU A 74 -8.12 -7.34 -28.67
N GLY A 75 -7.97 -8.46 -27.97
CA GLY A 75 -8.17 -8.57 -26.52
C GLY A 75 -7.04 -7.98 -25.68
N LEU A 76 -5.85 -7.81 -26.27
CA LEU A 76 -4.65 -7.41 -25.55
C LEU A 76 -4.72 -5.98 -25.01
N LEU A 77 -5.12 -5.02 -25.84
CA LEU A 77 -5.28 -3.61 -25.46
C LEU A 77 -6.29 -3.40 -24.32
N PRO A 78 -7.53 -3.90 -24.41
CA PRO A 78 -8.51 -3.72 -23.34
C PRO A 78 -8.10 -4.45 -22.06
N ALA A 79 -7.45 -5.62 -22.15
CA ALA A 79 -6.92 -6.32 -20.98
C ALA A 79 -5.83 -5.50 -20.28
N LEU A 80 -4.90 -4.91 -21.03
CA LEU A 80 -3.86 -4.02 -20.50
C LEU A 80 -4.47 -2.76 -19.89
N GLY A 81 -5.42 -2.13 -20.57
CA GLY A 81 -6.12 -0.95 -20.05
C GLY A 81 -6.87 -1.24 -18.75
N LEU A 82 -7.58 -2.37 -18.69
CA LEU A 82 -8.29 -2.81 -17.48
C LEU A 82 -7.30 -3.07 -16.33
N ALA A 83 -6.22 -3.81 -16.59
CA ALA A 83 -5.19 -4.07 -15.59
C ALA A 83 -4.57 -2.76 -15.08
N ALA A 84 -4.24 -1.82 -15.98
CA ALA A 84 -3.68 -0.53 -15.62
C ALA A 84 -4.63 0.28 -14.72
N ILE A 85 -5.93 0.31 -15.04
CA ILE A 85 -6.94 0.98 -14.20
C ILE A 85 -7.03 0.32 -12.83
N CYS A 86 -7.15 -1.01 -12.76
CA CYS A 86 -7.20 -1.74 -11.50
C CYS A 86 -5.97 -1.49 -10.62
N LEU A 87 -4.78 -1.55 -11.23
CA LEU A 87 -3.51 -1.26 -10.55
C LEU A 87 -3.45 0.18 -10.07
N GLY A 88 -3.85 1.16 -10.89
CA GLY A 88 -3.85 2.58 -10.53
C GLY A 88 -4.82 2.92 -9.39
N LEU A 89 -6.00 2.30 -9.39
CA LEU A 89 -6.98 2.45 -8.30
C LEU A 89 -6.45 1.86 -6.99
N GLY A 90 -5.90 0.65 -7.04
CA GLY A 90 -5.27 0.02 -5.87
C GLY A 90 -4.08 0.83 -5.33
N PHE A 91 -3.27 1.41 -6.21
CA PHE A 91 -2.14 2.27 -5.84
C PHE A 91 -2.63 3.55 -5.14
N SER A 92 -3.66 4.20 -5.69
CA SER A 92 -4.24 5.41 -5.09
C SER A 92 -4.76 5.15 -3.68
N HIS A 93 -5.44 4.01 -3.49
CA HIS A 93 -5.90 3.57 -2.18
C HIS A 93 -4.71 3.28 -1.23
N ALA A 94 -3.70 2.56 -1.70
CA ALA A 94 -2.49 2.26 -0.93
C ALA A 94 -1.78 3.53 -0.42
N VAL A 95 -1.64 4.55 -1.27
CA VAL A 95 -1.04 5.84 -0.90
C VAL A 95 -1.91 6.59 0.11
N ALA A 96 -3.24 6.57 -0.04
CA ALA A 96 -4.15 7.18 0.93
C ALA A 96 -4.05 6.51 2.30
N THR A 97 -4.03 5.17 2.35
CA THR A 97 -3.83 4.41 3.58
C THR A 97 -2.48 4.71 4.23
N LEU A 98 -1.40 4.75 3.44
CA LEU A 98 -0.07 5.08 3.97
C LEU A 98 -0.03 6.48 4.60
N ARG A 99 -0.64 7.47 3.95
CA ARG A 99 -0.75 8.83 4.50
C ARG A 99 -1.55 8.87 5.80
N ALA A 100 -2.62 8.07 5.89
CA ALA A 100 -3.40 7.94 7.11
C ALA A 100 -2.57 7.35 8.26
N VAL A 101 -1.85 6.25 8.03
CA VAL A 101 -0.94 5.62 9.02
C VAL A 101 0.11 6.61 9.53
N VAL A 102 0.70 7.41 8.62
CA VAL A 102 1.69 8.43 9.01
C VAL A 102 1.06 9.55 9.83
N ARG A 103 -0.15 9.99 9.47
CA ARG A 103 -0.89 11.02 10.22
C ARG A 103 -1.23 10.56 11.63
N GLU A 104 -1.68 9.32 11.80
CA GLU A 104 -1.96 8.73 13.10
C GLU A 104 -0.69 8.62 13.96
N ALA A 105 0.44 8.20 13.37
CA ALA A 105 1.71 8.14 14.07
C ALA A 105 2.18 9.51 14.59
N LEU A 106 2.00 10.58 13.79
CA LEU A 106 2.30 11.95 14.22
C LEU A 106 1.42 12.39 15.39
N GLN A 107 0.12 12.10 15.35
CA GLN A 107 -0.84 12.46 16.40
C GLN A 107 -0.63 11.65 17.69
N GLY A 108 -0.27 10.37 17.58
CA GLY A 108 0.03 9.50 18.72
C GLY A 108 1.23 9.96 19.54
N GLY A 109 2.23 10.56 18.90
CA GLY A 109 3.37 11.20 19.58
C GLY A 109 3.04 12.54 20.24
N GLN A 110 1.89 13.15 19.89
CA GLN A 110 1.47 14.46 20.40
C GLN A 110 0.48 14.36 21.58
N ARG A 111 0.02 13.16 21.98
CA ARG A 111 -0.69 13.01 23.26
C ARG A 111 0.30 13.33 24.38
N PRO A 112 0.12 14.44 25.13
CA PRO A 112 0.96 14.70 26.28
C PRO A 112 0.73 13.56 27.28
N GLN A 113 1.78 13.03 27.88
CA GLN A 113 1.69 12.24 29.12
C GLN A 113 1.22 13.11 30.30
N SER A 114 0.15 13.90 30.13
CA SER A 114 -0.47 14.66 31.20
C SER A 114 -1.57 13.82 31.86
N SER A 115 -1.18 12.67 32.41
CA SER A 115 -1.98 11.91 33.37
C SER A 115 -1.03 11.02 34.16
N LYS A 116 -0.02 11.63 34.78
CA LYS A 116 0.47 11.07 36.04
C LYS A 116 -0.62 11.41 37.06
N PRO A 117 -1.34 10.43 37.63
CA PRO A 117 -2.18 10.72 38.79
C PRO A 117 -1.21 11.18 39.88
N GLU A 118 -1.33 12.44 40.29
CA GLU A 118 -0.72 12.93 41.51
C GLU A 118 -1.28 12.07 42.67
N PRO A 119 -0.46 11.40 43.49
CA PRO A 119 -0.97 10.64 44.62
C PRO A 119 -1.49 11.63 45.66
N GLN A 120 -2.81 11.85 45.68
CA GLN A 120 -3.49 12.43 46.85
C GLN A 120 -3.58 11.35 47.93
N ASP A 121 -2.46 11.11 48.61
CA ASP A 121 -2.39 10.39 49.88
C ASP A 121 -1.54 11.23 50.84
N ALA A 122 -2.13 12.32 51.31
CA ALA A 122 -1.59 13.10 52.41
C ALA A 122 -2.71 13.91 53.06
N ALA A 123 -3.50 13.26 53.93
CA ALA A 123 -3.95 13.78 55.22
C ALA A 123 -5.02 12.88 55.84
N GLU A 124 -4.65 11.61 56.11
CA GLU A 124 -5.20 10.97 57.30
C GLU A 124 -4.32 11.45 58.46
N GLN A 125 -4.85 12.37 59.28
CA GLN A 125 -4.24 12.81 60.53
C GLN A 125 -5.29 12.83 61.65
N PRO A 126 -4.84 12.68 62.91
CA PRO A 126 -5.38 11.70 63.85
C PRO A 126 -5.96 12.38 65.11
N ALA A 127 -6.38 11.51 66.06
CA ALA A 127 -6.82 11.74 67.44
C ALA A 127 -8.34 11.82 67.67
#